data_AF-A0A2T1ABN6-F1
#
_entry.id   AF-A0A2T1ABN6-F1
#
_cell.length_a   1.000
_cell.length_b   1.000
_cell.length_c   1.000
_cell.angle_alpha   90.00
_cell.angle_beta   90.00
_cell.angle_gamma   90.00
#
_symmetry.space_group_name_H-M   'P 1'
#
loop_
_entity.id
_entity.type
_entity.pdbx_description
1 polymer ?
#
loop_
_entity_poly.entity_id
_entity_poly.type
_entity_poly.pdbx_seq_one_letter_code
_entity_poly.pdbx_strand_id
1 'polypeptide(L)'
;MSIPGFSPFPQIPKRSTPEADFDAKMYALFQHFAVTHRNELLAFIEFLETNVTAIEGAINGVSVGLTHPAAGKFTDLEVLGTPGVLARFRDGVASNFYVQTEGNKTTIGNAAGSSRLALMAGNAEAIEFDSVGRASGAAVQASAVDASDGKLLTTGAGGILTTNPPNLADPAQLDAPAGLYNIAAADGWPFDGALLQLRRNAGRGVQIAARGSSSAPNASSEILVRTSGNAFGGWAQLLHSENLLGTVSHSGGTPTGAVIERGSNANGEYVRFADGTQICMSEVSTSASGGVTWTFPAAFAALVHYGGAAIAAAAPLFIACSSPTATSLLIHGWSAAEARSAFNCKVVAIGRWF
;
A
#
# COMPACT_ATOMS: atom_id res chain seq x y z
N MET A 1 -51.90 31.54 -60.73
CA MET A 1 -53.27 31.03 -60.57
C MET A 1 -54.16 32.25 -60.36
N SER A 2 -55.18 32.44 -61.19
CA SER A 2 -56.03 33.64 -61.18
C SER A 2 -56.90 33.68 -59.93
N ILE A 3 -56.93 34.83 -59.25
CA ILE A 3 -57.84 35.10 -58.12
C ILE A 3 -59.28 34.87 -58.61
N PRO A 4 -60.15 34.20 -57.83
CA PRO A 4 -61.57 34.10 -58.16
C PRO A 4 -62.16 35.49 -58.39
N GLY A 5 -62.75 35.72 -59.55
CA GLY A 5 -63.39 37.00 -59.86
C GLY A 5 -64.76 37.10 -59.20
N PHE A 6 -65.07 38.26 -58.62
CA PHE A 6 -66.41 38.55 -58.10
C PHE A 6 -67.38 38.79 -59.24
N SER A 7 -68.62 38.33 -59.11
CA SER A 7 -69.69 38.66 -60.05
C SER A 7 -70.06 40.14 -59.94
N PRO A 8 -70.49 40.77 -61.05
CA PRO A 8 -70.91 42.16 -61.04
C PRO A 8 -72.19 42.33 -60.23
N PHE A 9 -72.23 43.43 -59.47
CA PHE A 9 -73.38 43.77 -58.64
C PHE A 9 -74.63 44.03 -59.51
N PRO A 10 -75.80 43.47 -59.18
CA PRO A 10 -77.04 43.75 -59.91
C PRO A 10 -77.47 45.21 -59.72
N GLN A 11 -78.14 45.78 -60.71
CA GLN A 11 -78.55 47.18 -60.65
C GLN A 11 -79.52 47.45 -59.48
N ILE A 12 -79.24 48.50 -58.70
CA ILE A 12 -80.09 48.91 -57.59
C ILE A 12 -81.40 49.49 -58.14
N PRO A 13 -82.57 48.91 -57.80
CA PRO A 13 -83.85 49.38 -58.33
C PRO A 13 -84.22 50.77 -57.79
N LYS A 14 -84.81 51.62 -58.63
CA LYS A 14 -85.38 52.93 -58.23
C LYS A 14 -86.90 52.86 -58.22
N ARG A 15 -87.55 53.53 -57.26
CA ARG A 15 -88.99 53.42 -56.91
C ARG A 15 -89.98 53.99 -57.96
N SER A 16 -89.57 54.17 -59.22
CA SER A 16 -90.35 54.88 -60.25
C SER A 16 -91.02 53.99 -61.30
N THR A 17 -91.08 52.67 -61.10
CA THR A 17 -91.79 51.70 -61.96
C THR A 17 -92.97 51.04 -61.21
N PRO A 18 -93.92 50.35 -61.88
CA PRO A 18 -95.04 49.67 -61.22
C PRO A 18 -94.55 48.75 -60.09
N GLU A 19 -95.25 48.70 -58.95
CA GLU A 19 -94.80 48.01 -57.72
C GLU A 19 -94.34 46.56 -57.97
N ALA A 20 -95.00 45.84 -58.88
CA ALA A 20 -94.62 44.47 -59.25
C ALA A 20 -93.21 44.34 -59.90
N ASP A 21 -92.77 45.32 -60.69
CA ASP A 21 -91.43 45.32 -61.31
C ASP A 21 -90.35 45.69 -60.29
N PHE A 22 -90.66 46.61 -59.36
CA PHE A 22 -89.77 46.95 -58.26
C PHE A 22 -89.55 45.75 -57.32
N ASP A 23 -90.62 45.06 -56.93
CA ASP A 23 -90.56 43.91 -56.04
C ASP A 23 -89.77 42.75 -56.66
N ALA A 24 -89.97 42.46 -57.95
CA ALA A 24 -89.21 41.44 -58.67
C ALA A 24 -87.70 41.74 -58.68
N LYS A 25 -87.33 43.01 -58.86
CA LYS A 25 -85.91 43.43 -58.88
C LYS A 25 -85.30 43.49 -57.46
N MET A 26 -86.07 43.90 -56.46
CA MET A 26 -85.63 43.83 -55.06
C MET A 26 -85.44 42.38 -54.61
N TYR A 27 -86.34 41.47 -55.02
CA TYR A 27 -86.15 40.04 -54.80
C TYR A 27 -84.88 39.51 -55.45
N ALA A 28 -84.57 39.91 -56.69
CA ALA A 28 -83.32 39.55 -57.37
C ALA A 28 -82.07 40.09 -56.65
N LEU A 29 -82.11 41.33 -56.13
CA LEU A 29 -81.03 41.91 -55.34
C LEU A 29 -80.81 41.13 -54.04
N PHE A 30 -81.88 40.80 -53.32
CA PHE A 30 -81.78 40.00 -52.10
C PHE A 30 -81.29 38.58 -52.38
N GLN A 31 -81.74 37.96 -53.47
CA GLN A 31 -81.23 36.65 -53.90
C GLN A 31 -79.74 36.70 -54.28
N HIS A 32 -79.27 37.78 -54.91
CA HIS A 32 -77.85 37.98 -55.19
C HIS A 32 -77.03 38.06 -53.89
N PHE A 33 -77.50 38.82 -52.89
CA PHE A 33 -76.83 38.89 -51.59
C PHE A 33 -76.88 37.57 -50.80
N ALA A 34 -78.00 36.85 -50.84
CA ALA A 34 -78.17 35.65 -50.05
C ALA A 34 -77.49 34.42 -50.66
N VAL A 35 -77.55 34.28 -51.99
CA VAL A 35 -77.13 33.05 -52.69
C VAL A 35 -75.85 33.27 -53.48
N THR A 36 -75.76 34.35 -54.26
CA THR A 36 -74.57 34.57 -55.12
C THR A 36 -73.34 34.87 -54.27
N HIS A 37 -73.41 35.84 -53.35
CA HIS A 37 -72.31 36.15 -52.44
C HIS A 37 -71.91 34.96 -51.54
N ARG A 38 -72.88 34.17 -51.08
CA ARG A 38 -72.61 32.95 -50.33
C ARG A 38 -71.80 31.95 -51.16
N ASN A 39 -72.20 31.73 -52.41
CA ASN A 39 -71.50 30.80 -53.31
C ASN A 39 -70.09 31.29 -53.66
N GLU A 40 -69.89 32.59 -53.82
CA GLU A 40 -68.56 33.18 -54.02
C GLU A 40 -67.66 33.00 -52.80
N LEU A 41 -68.18 33.22 -51.59
CA LEU A 41 -67.43 32.98 -50.35
C LEU A 41 -67.08 31.50 -50.20
N LEU A 42 -68.00 30.59 -50.52
CA LEU A 42 -67.73 29.16 -50.49
C LEU A 42 -66.65 28.77 -51.51
N ALA A 43 -66.69 29.32 -52.72
CA ALA A 43 -65.65 29.10 -53.73
C ALA A 43 -64.29 29.65 -53.29
N PHE A 44 -64.26 30.77 -52.56
CA PHE A 44 -63.03 31.31 -51.99
C PHE A 44 -62.48 30.44 -50.85
N ILE A 45 -63.36 29.92 -49.98
CA ILE A 45 -62.97 28.97 -48.91
C ILE A 45 -62.40 27.70 -49.53
N GLU A 46 -63.08 27.10 -50.51
CA GLU A 46 -62.61 25.91 -51.22
C GLU A 46 -61.24 26.16 -51.91
N PHE A 47 -61.05 27.34 -52.50
CA PHE A 47 -59.76 27.73 -53.04
C PHE A 47 -58.66 27.72 -51.98
N LEU A 48 -58.92 28.30 -50.79
CA LEU A 48 -57.96 28.33 -49.69
C LEU A 48 -57.68 26.92 -49.15
N GLU A 49 -58.69 26.09 -48.94
CA GLU A 49 -58.53 24.71 -48.45
C GLU A 49 -57.75 23.83 -49.42
N THR A 50 -57.95 24.03 -50.73
CA THR A 50 -57.32 23.19 -51.77
C THR A 50 -55.92 23.67 -52.13
N ASN A 51 -55.66 24.99 -52.11
CA ASN A 51 -54.44 25.57 -52.69
C ASN A 51 -53.53 26.25 -51.66
N VAL A 52 -53.92 26.32 -50.39
CA VAL A 52 -53.12 26.92 -49.33
C VAL A 52 -52.89 25.93 -48.19
N THR A 53 -51.64 25.51 -48.01
CA THR A 53 -51.19 24.74 -46.85
C THR A 53 -50.52 25.67 -45.84
N ALA A 54 -51.12 25.82 -44.66
CA ALA A 54 -50.51 26.50 -43.52
C ALA A 54 -50.07 25.46 -42.49
N ILE A 55 -48.77 25.20 -42.40
CA ILE A 55 -48.17 24.24 -41.47
C ILE A 55 -46.99 24.93 -40.78
N GLU A 56 -46.96 24.85 -39.44
CA GLU A 56 -45.81 25.24 -38.59
C GLU A 56 -45.16 26.59 -38.94
N GLY A 57 -45.97 27.63 -39.23
CA GLY A 57 -45.49 28.99 -39.48
C GLY A 57 -44.97 29.26 -40.90
N ALA A 58 -45.30 28.38 -41.86
CA ALA A 58 -45.13 28.64 -43.29
C ALA A 58 -46.48 28.59 -44.02
N ILE A 59 -46.61 29.41 -45.06
CA ILE A 59 -47.73 29.36 -46.02
C ILE A 59 -47.15 28.91 -47.35
N ASN A 60 -47.61 27.76 -47.86
CA ASN A 60 -47.15 27.18 -49.13
C ASN A 60 -45.62 27.07 -49.24
N GLY A 61 -44.95 26.69 -48.14
CA GLY A 61 -43.50 26.54 -48.07
C GLY A 61 -42.71 27.85 -47.94
N VAL A 62 -43.37 29.01 -47.93
CA VAL A 62 -42.75 30.31 -47.64
C VAL A 62 -42.91 30.60 -46.15
N SER A 63 -41.79 30.70 -45.43
CA SER A 63 -41.79 31.03 -44.00
C SER A 63 -42.37 32.42 -43.77
N VAL A 64 -43.38 32.51 -42.90
CA VAL A 64 -43.99 33.78 -42.48
C VAL A 64 -43.68 33.97 -40.99
N GLY A 65 -42.45 34.40 -40.70
CA GLY A 65 -41.92 34.55 -39.34
C GLY A 65 -40.83 33.51 -39.00
N LEU A 66 -40.19 33.69 -37.83
CA LEU A 66 -39.16 32.77 -37.33
C LEU A 66 -39.84 31.61 -36.58
N THR A 67 -39.70 30.39 -37.10
CA THR A 67 -40.35 29.20 -36.55
C THR A 67 -39.51 28.47 -35.48
N HIS A 68 -38.24 28.88 -35.28
CA HIS A 68 -37.37 28.57 -34.14
C HIS A 68 -36.31 29.69 -33.99
N PRO A 69 -35.92 30.12 -32.77
CA PRO A 69 -34.77 31.02 -32.62
C PRO A 69 -33.48 30.33 -33.08
N ALA A 70 -32.64 31.05 -33.81
CA ALA A 70 -31.38 30.53 -34.35
C ALA A 70 -30.42 30.10 -33.22
N ALA A 71 -29.83 28.90 -33.35
CA ALA A 71 -28.77 28.43 -32.48
C ALA A 71 -27.58 29.41 -32.50
N GLY A 72 -27.15 29.89 -31.34
CA GLY A 72 -26.03 30.84 -31.21
C GLY A 72 -26.39 32.25 -30.72
N LYS A 73 -27.56 32.49 -30.10
CA LYS A 73 -27.88 33.77 -29.42
C LYS A 73 -27.51 33.80 -27.93
N PHE A 74 -26.90 32.74 -27.38
CA PHE A 74 -26.12 32.81 -26.14
C PHE A 74 -24.65 33.06 -26.49
N THR A 75 -24.33 34.23 -27.05
CA THR A 75 -22.94 34.60 -27.36
C THR A 75 -22.21 35.20 -26.16
N ASP A 76 -22.93 35.63 -25.13
CA ASP A 76 -22.33 36.08 -23.88
C ASP A 76 -22.69 35.13 -22.74
N LEU A 77 -21.75 34.24 -22.42
CA LEU A 77 -21.62 33.79 -21.04
C LEU A 77 -21.11 35.00 -20.26
N GLU A 78 -22.01 35.72 -19.60
CA GLU A 78 -21.61 36.73 -18.62
C GLU A 78 -20.89 36.02 -17.48
N VAL A 79 -19.56 36.01 -17.55
CA VAL A 79 -18.71 35.54 -16.47
C VAL A 79 -18.71 36.63 -15.41
N LEU A 80 -19.68 36.55 -14.50
CA LEU A 80 -19.65 37.28 -13.23
C LEU A 80 -18.59 36.64 -12.32
N GLY A 81 -17.33 36.84 -12.67
CA GLY A 81 -16.21 36.51 -11.80
C GLY A 81 -16.12 37.54 -10.69
N THR A 82 -16.61 37.20 -9.49
CA THR A 82 -16.12 37.83 -8.26
C THR A 82 -14.62 37.53 -8.12
N PRO A 83 -13.82 38.33 -7.37
CA PRO A 83 -12.41 38.03 -7.15
C PRO A 83 -12.19 36.55 -6.78
N GLY A 84 -11.44 35.82 -7.61
CA GLY A 84 -11.12 34.40 -7.41
C GLY A 84 -11.89 33.38 -8.25
N VAL A 85 -12.86 33.77 -9.10
CA VAL A 85 -13.59 32.81 -9.98
C VAL A 85 -13.54 33.26 -11.44
N LEU A 86 -12.84 32.49 -12.29
CA LEU A 86 -12.64 32.82 -13.71
C LEU A 86 -13.77 32.38 -14.64
N ALA A 87 -14.57 31.36 -14.28
CA ALA A 87 -15.77 30.92 -15.01
C ALA A 87 -16.58 29.94 -14.15
N ARG A 88 -17.92 29.90 -14.31
CA ARG A 88 -18.80 28.93 -13.63
C ARG A 88 -19.80 28.34 -14.62
N PHE A 89 -19.62 27.07 -14.98
CA PHE A 89 -20.54 26.32 -15.84
C PHE A 89 -21.48 25.48 -14.96
N ARG A 90 -22.80 25.68 -15.10
CA ARG A 90 -23.84 24.91 -14.39
C ARG A 90 -24.87 24.48 -15.43
N ASP A 91 -25.03 23.17 -15.66
CA ASP A 91 -26.09 22.63 -16.51
C ASP A 91 -27.27 22.06 -15.69
N GLY A 92 -27.17 22.06 -14.34
CA GLY A 92 -28.18 21.48 -13.45
C GLY A 92 -28.20 19.95 -13.43
N VAL A 93 -27.25 19.29 -14.10
CA VAL A 93 -27.10 17.84 -14.24
C VAL A 93 -25.64 17.48 -13.90
N ALA A 94 -25.31 16.20 -13.86
CA ALA A 94 -23.94 15.75 -13.67
C ALA A 94 -23.09 16.00 -14.91
N SER A 95 -22.44 17.16 -15.01
CA SER A 95 -21.59 17.50 -16.15
C SER A 95 -20.10 17.42 -15.81
N ASN A 96 -19.36 16.81 -16.73
CA ASN A 96 -17.91 16.80 -16.74
C ASN A 96 -17.41 17.87 -17.70
N PHE A 97 -16.33 18.56 -17.34
CA PHE A 97 -15.56 19.29 -18.33
C PHE A 97 -14.76 18.28 -19.16
N TYR A 98 -14.97 18.30 -20.47
CA TYR A 98 -14.50 17.27 -21.37
C TYR A 98 -13.44 17.80 -22.34
N VAL A 99 -12.27 17.17 -22.36
CA VAL A 99 -11.19 17.44 -23.31
C VAL A 99 -10.88 16.15 -24.06
N GLN A 100 -11.22 16.07 -25.36
CA GLN A 100 -11.01 14.87 -26.18
C GLN A 100 -10.23 15.18 -27.44
N THR A 101 -9.41 14.20 -27.81
CA THR A 101 -8.86 14.03 -29.16
C THR A 101 -9.43 12.75 -29.78
N GLU A 102 -9.24 12.52 -31.08
CA GLU A 102 -9.88 11.43 -31.84
C GLU A 102 -9.67 10.02 -31.22
N GLY A 103 -8.67 9.81 -30.36
CA GLY A 103 -8.40 8.53 -29.67
C GLY A 103 -8.41 8.54 -28.13
N ASN A 104 -8.43 9.68 -27.44
CA ASN A 104 -8.27 9.75 -25.98
C ASN A 104 -9.22 10.75 -25.31
N LYS A 105 -9.81 10.31 -24.19
CA LYS A 105 -10.73 11.07 -23.34
C LYS A 105 -10.02 11.48 -22.03
N THR A 106 -9.92 12.78 -21.79
CA THR A 106 -9.55 13.35 -20.49
C THR A 106 -10.69 14.21 -19.99
N THR A 107 -11.20 13.94 -18.79
CA THR A 107 -12.26 14.73 -18.19
C THR A 107 -11.86 15.22 -16.82
N ILE A 108 -12.30 16.42 -16.48
CA ILE A 108 -12.25 16.99 -15.14
C ILE A 108 -13.70 17.15 -14.69
N GLY A 109 -14.13 16.37 -13.70
CA GLY A 109 -15.51 16.47 -13.21
C GLY A 109 -15.85 15.44 -12.15
N ASN A 110 -17.13 15.39 -11.78
CA ASN A 110 -17.64 14.50 -10.74
C ASN A 110 -18.58 13.45 -11.35
N ALA A 111 -18.72 12.30 -10.67
CA ALA A 111 -19.90 11.47 -10.86
C ALA A 111 -21.14 12.21 -10.34
N ALA A 112 -22.32 11.94 -10.92
CA ALA A 112 -23.57 12.60 -10.56
C ALA A 112 -23.82 12.64 -9.04
N GLY A 113 -24.01 13.85 -8.49
CA GLY A 113 -24.26 14.04 -7.06
C GLY A 113 -23.05 13.83 -6.14
N SER A 114 -21.85 13.69 -6.69
CA SER A 114 -20.63 13.41 -5.94
C SER A 114 -19.84 14.69 -5.62
N SER A 115 -19.39 14.85 -4.38
CA SER A 115 -18.48 15.95 -3.98
C SER A 115 -17.01 15.63 -4.28
N ARG A 116 -16.74 14.93 -5.40
CA ARG A 116 -15.43 14.37 -5.75
C ARG A 116 -14.88 15.04 -7.02
N LEU A 117 -13.57 15.11 -7.15
CA LEU A 117 -12.86 15.63 -8.33
C LEU A 117 -12.03 14.52 -8.95
N ALA A 118 -12.34 14.13 -10.20
CA ALA A 118 -11.61 13.08 -10.91
C ALA A 118 -10.90 13.61 -12.15
N LEU A 119 -9.72 13.06 -12.44
CA LEU A 119 -9.02 13.13 -13.72
C LEU A 119 -9.11 11.76 -14.40
N MET A 120 -9.71 11.72 -15.59
CA MET A 120 -9.85 10.49 -16.38
C MET A 120 -8.72 10.32 -17.40
N ALA A 121 -8.26 9.10 -17.61
CA ALA A 121 -7.38 8.70 -18.71
C ALA A 121 -7.75 7.29 -19.20
N GLY A 122 -7.80 7.08 -20.53
CA GLY A 122 -8.07 5.74 -21.09
C GLY A 122 -9.39 5.12 -20.64
N ASN A 123 -10.44 5.94 -20.44
CA ASN A 123 -11.76 5.55 -19.90
C ASN A 123 -11.75 5.03 -18.44
N ALA A 124 -10.66 5.22 -17.69
CA ALA A 124 -10.58 4.94 -16.26
C ALA A 124 -10.24 6.21 -15.47
N GLU A 125 -10.59 6.22 -14.18
CA GLU A 125 -10.16 7.26 -13.24
C GLU A 125 -8.65 7.09 -12.99
N ALA A 126 -7.84 8.01 -13.52
CA ALA A 126 -6.41 8.02 -13.27
C ALA A 126 -6.14 8.46 -11.83
N ILE A 127 -6.75 9.56 -11.40
CA ILE A 127 -6.73 10.01 -10.00
C ILE A 127 -8.07 10.68 -9.63
N GLU A 128 -8.57 10.39 -8.45
CA GLU A 128 -9.80 10.97 -7.91
C GLU A 128 -9.60 11.40 -6.45
N PHE A 129 -10.07 12.61 -6.11
CA PHE A 129 -10.09 13.13 -4.76
C PHE A 129 -11.51 13.09 -4.19
N ASP A 130 -11.68 12.48 -3.02
CA ASP A 130 -12.97 12.45 -2.31
C ASP A 130 -13.30 13.79 -1.62
N SER A 131 -14.49 13.89 -1.02
CA SER A 131 -14.96 15.09 -0.30
C SER A 131 -14.13 15.44 0.94
N VAL A 132 -13.26 14.54 1.38
CA VAL A 132 -12.34 14.69 2.52
C VAL A 132 -10.91 14.91 2.03
N GLY A 133 -10.68 14.95 0.71
CA GLY A 133 -9.38 15.18 0.07
C GLY A 133 -8.52 13.92 -0.10
N ARG A 134 -9.07 12.71 0.05
CA ARG A 134 -8.30 11.47 -0.17
C ARG A 134 -8.15 11.16 -1.65
N ALA A 135 -6.92 10.90 -2.08
CA ALA A 135 -6.61 10.45 -3.44
C ALA A 135 -6.88 8.94 -3.62
N SER A 136 -7.41 8.57 -4.77
CA SER A 136 -7.68 7.20 -5.23
C SER A 136 -7.58 7.11 -6.76
N GLY A 137 -7.80 5.94 -7.37
CA GLY A 137 -7.74 5.75 -8.83
C GLY A 137 -6.54 4.90 -9.28
N ALA A 138 -6.44 4.67 -10.59
CA ALA A 138 -5.45 3.76 -11.18
C ALA A 138 -3.99 4.20 -10.97
N ALA A 139 -3.74 5.50 -10.82
CA ALA A 139 -2.42 6.07 -10.55
C ALA A 139 -2.06 6.06 -9.06
N VAL A 140 -2.93 5.59 -8.17
CA VAL A 140 -2.68 5.45 -6.74
C VAL A 140 -2.56 3.97 -6.40
N GLN A 141 -1.62 3.59 -5.53
CA GLN A 141 -1.46 2.19 -5.12
C GLN A 141 -2.77 1.61 -4.57
N ALA A 142 -3.10 0.39 -5.00
CA ALA A 142 -4.32 -0.31 -4.58
C ALA A 142 -4.17 -1.00 -3.21
N SER A 143 -2.94 -1.25 -2.77
CA SER A 143 -2.63 -1.86 -1.47
C SER A 143 -1.24 -1.46 -0.99
N ALA A 144 -0.92 -1.74 0.28
CA ALA A 144 0.38 -1.47 0.87
C ALA A 144 1.54 -2.23 0.20
N VAL A 145 1.28 -3.28 -0.58
CA VAL A 145 2.29 -4.09 -1.27
C VAL A 145 2.21 -3.98 -2.80
N ASP A 146 1.42 -3.04 -3.32
CA ASP A 146 1.29 -2.81 -4.76
C ASP A 146 2.58 -2.24 -5.35
N ALA A 147 3.36 -3.06 -6.05
CA ALA A 147 4.61 -2.66 -6.69
C ALA A 147 4.46 -2.23 -8.15
N SER A 148 3.24 -1.94 -8.62
CA SER A 148 2.99 -1.49 -9.99
C SER A 148 3.72 -0.17 -10.27
N ASP A 149 4.38 -0.10 -11.42
CA ASP A 149 5.17 1.06 -11.82
C ASP A 149 4.30 2.32 -12.04
N GLY A 150 4.89 3.49 -11.82
CA GLY A 150 4.27 4.79 -12.09
C GLY A 150 3.16 5.24 -11.13
N LYS A 151 2.90 4.50 -10.04
CA LYS A 151 1.85 4.84 -9.06
C LYS A 151 2.35 5.72 -7.91
N LEU A 152 1.45 6.55 -7.38
CA LEU A 152 1.61 7.30 -6.15
C LEU A 152 1.50 6.36 -4.94
N LEU A 153 2.41 6.53 -3.97
CA LEU A 153 2.41 5.77 -2.72
C LEU A 153 1.29 6.24 -1.78
N THR A 154 0.57 5.30 -1.17
CA THR A 154 -0.40 5.59 -0.11
C THR A 154 0.26 5.53 1.28
N THR A 155 -0.34 6.16 2.29
CA THR A 155 0.08 5.96 3.68
C THR A 155 -0.02 4.47 4.03
N GLY A 156 1.05 3.89 4.56
CA GLY A 156 1.17 2.45 4.82
C GLY A 156 1.80 1.65 3.68
N ALA A 157 2.04 2.26 2.51
CA ALA A 157 2.78 1.63 1.42
C ALA A 157 4.17 1.18 1.86
N GLY A 158 4.52 -0.07 1.53
CA GLY A 158 5.76 -0.70 1.98
C GLY A 158 5.91 -0.71 3.51
N GLY A 159 4.81 -0.64 4.27
CA GLY A 159 4.82 -0.57 5.73
C GLY A 159 5.30 0.76 6.32
N ILE A 160 5.40 1.82 5.53
CA ILE A 160 5.84 3.15 5.98
C ILE A 160 4.65 3.97 6.46
N LEU A 161 4.77 4.65 7.61
CA LEU A 161 3.72 5.51 8.21
C LEU A 161 2.39 4.78 8.52
N THR A 162 2.41 3.46 8.72
CA THR A 162 1.27 2.69 9.23
C THR A 162 1.52 2.24 10.66
N THR A 163 0.44 2.06 11.44
CA THR A 163 0.49 1.44 12.76
C THR A 163 0.70 -0.08 12.68
N ASN A 164 0.18 -0.71 11.63
CA ASN A 164 0.31 -2.13 11.35
C ASN A 164 0.89 -2.32 9.95
N PRO A 165 2.18 -2.66 9.83
CA PRO A 165 2.79 -3.05 8.56
C PRO A 165 2.07 -4.24 7.89
N PRO A 166 2.12 -4.35 6.55
CA PRO A 166 1.57 -5.52 5.86
C PRO A 166 2.27 -6.81 6.30
N ASN A 167 1.54 -7.93 6.34
CA ASN A 167 2.13 -9.25 6.62
C ASN A 167 2.83 -9.79 5.37
N LEU A 168 4.02 -10.36 5.54
CA LEU A 168 4.68 -11.16 4.49
C LEU A 168 4.55 -12.64 4.85
N ALA A 169 3.58 -13.33 4.24
CA ALA A 169 3.18 -14.67 4.65
C ALA A 169 4.11 -15.80 4.17
N ASP A 170 5.02 -15.54 3.23
CA ASP A 170 5.96 -16.56 2.75
C ASP A 170 7.41 -16.10 2.91
N PRO A 171 8.18 -16.66 3.85
CA PRO A 171 9.59 -16.34 4.01
C PRO A 171 10.42 -16.71 2.78
N ALA A 172 9.99 -17.63 1.91
CA ALA A 172 10.71 -18.00 0.71
C ALA A 172 10.41 -17.09 -0.49
N GLN A 173 9.45 -16.15 -0.38
CA GLN A 173 9.03 -15.30 -1.49
C GLN A 173 10.17 -14.36 -1.93
N LEU A 174 10.85 -14.75 -3.01
CA LEU A 174 11.98 -14.00 -3.55
C LEU A 174 11.57 -12.66 -4.14
N ASP A 175 10.36 -12.54 -4.68
CA ASP A 175 9.90 -11.35 -5.40
C ASP A 175 9.01 -10.43 -4.57
N ALA A 176 9.03 -10.58 -3.25
CA ALA A 176 8.42 -9.63 -2.34
C ALA A 176 9.03 -8.22 -2.56
N PRO A 177 8.20 -7.16 -2.67
CA PRO A 177 8.67 -5.78 -2.78
C PRO A 177 9.56 -5.38 -1.60
N ALA A 178 10.44 -4.40 -1.80
CA ALA A 178 11.19 -3.84 -0.68
C ALA A 178 10.24 -3.06 0.25
N GLY A 179 10.46 -3.16 1.55
CA GLY A 179 9.59 -2.52 2.55
C GLY A 179 9.77 -3.05 3.96
N LEU A 180 8.89 -2.58 4.83
CA LEU A 180 8.71 -2.97 6.22
C LEU A 180 7.48 -3.87 6.31
N TYR A 181 7.63 -5.02 6.95
CA TYR A 181 6.58 -6.03 7.05
C TYR A 181 6.45 -6.53 8.48
N ASN A 182 5.26 -7.02 8.81
CA ASN A 182 5.08 -7.95 9.91
C ASN A 182 5.35 -9.38 9.42
N ILE A 183 5.84 -10.22 10.32
CA ILE A 183 6.12 -11.63 10.06
C ILE A 183 5.59 -12.48 11.22
N ALA A 184 5.15 -13.69 10.92
CA ALA A 184 4.59 -14.61 11.90
C ALA A 184 5.30 -15.97 11.88
N ALA A 185 5.62 -16.51 13.05
CA ALA A 185 6.23 -17.83 13.19
C ALA A 185 5.36 -18.94 12.57
N ALA A 186 4.03 -18.78 12.65
CA ALA A 186 3.06 -19.69 12.05
C ALA A 186 3.22 -19.81 10.52
N ASP A 187 3.75 -18.77 9.87
CA ASP A 187 4.00 -18.70 8.43
C ASP A 187 5.41 -19.25 8.07
N GLY A 188 6.13 -19.85 9.03
CA GLY A 188 7.47 -20.42 8.83
C GLY A 188 8.63 -19.43 9.03
N TRP A 189 8.34 -18.22 9.52
CA TRP A 189 9.37 -17.29 9.98
C TRP A 189 10.02 -17.79 11.28
N PRO A 190 11.25 -17.36 11.60
CA PRO A 190 11.95 -17.81 12.81
C PRO A 190 11.20 -17.41 14.09
N PHE A 191 10.40 -16.35 14.05
CA PHE A 191 9.59 -15.85 15.14
C PHE A 191 8.52 -14.87 14.62
N ASP A 192 7.58 -14.50 15.49
CA ASP A 192 6.73 -13.32 15.30
C ASP A 192 7.54 -12.04 15.49
N GLY A 193 7.42 -11.07 14.58
CA GLY A 193 8.19 -9.84 14.66
C GLY A 193 8.05 -8.91 13.46
N ALA A 194 9.04 -8.04 13.31
CA ALA A 194 9.15 -7.10 12.20
C ALA A 194 10.24 -7.53 11.21
N LEU A 195 10.07 -7.15 9.95
CA LEU A 195 10.99 -7.45 8.88
C LEU A 195 11.30 -6.19 8.07
N LEU A 196 12.59 -5.98 7.80
CA LEU A 196 13.05 -5.12 6.72
C LEU A 196 13.45 -6.00 5.52
N GLN A 197 12.69 -5.87 4.43
CA GLN A 197 12.94 -6.53 3.15
C GLN A 197 13.71 -5.55 2.25
N LEU A 198 14.97 -5.86 1.96
CA LEU A 198 15.80 -5.10 1.02
C LEU A 198 15.98 -5.89 -0.27
N ARG A 199 15.87 -5.19 -1.40
CA ARG A 199 16.00 -5.78 -2.73
C ARG A 199 17.15 -5.14 -3.47
N ARG A 200 17.98 -5.97 -4.11
CA ARG A 200 18.94 -5.50 -5.12
C ARG A 200 18.34 -5.64 -6.52
N ASN A 201 17.79 -6.81 -6.86
CA ASN A 201 17.18 -7.17 -8.14
C ASN A 201 16.24 -8.38 -7.95
N ALA A 202 15.57 -8.85 -9.01
CA ALA A 202 14.86 -10.14 -9.03
C ALA A 202 15.72 -11.28 -8.44
N GLY A 203 15.16 -12.06 -7.52
CA GLY A 203 15.87 -13.11 -6.77
C GLY A 203 16.81 -12.64 -5.65
N ARG A 204 17.49 -11.50 -5.77
CA ARG A 204 18.58 -11.10 -4.84
C ARG A 204 18.19 -9.99 -3.88
N GLY A 205 18.35 -10.27 -2.58
CA GLY A 205 18.02 -9.33 -1.52
C GLY A 205 18.60 -9.72 -0.17
N VAL A 206 18.22 -8.93 0.82
CA VAL A 206 18.55 -9.12 2.24
C VAL A 206 17.26 -9.03 3.02
N GLN A 207 17.09 -9.97 3.96
CA GLN A 207 16.05 -9.91 4.96
C GLN A 207 16.67 -9.72 6.32
N ILE A 208 16.17 -8.73 7.05
CA ILE A 208 16.55 -8.44 8.42
C ILE A 208 15.28 -8.57 9.26
N ALA A 209 15.16 -9.68 9.97
CA ALA A 209 14.06 -9.95 10.89
C ALA A 209 14.48 -9.53 12.30
N ALA A 210 13.60 -8.82 13.00
CA ALA A 210 13.86 -8.38 14.36
C ALA A 210 12.63 -8.60 15.23
N ARG A 211 12.87 -9.06 16.45
CA ARG A 211 11.87 -9.04 17.52
C ARG A 211 12.49 -8.46 18.79
N GLY A 212 11.62 -7.90 19.63
CA GLY A 212 11.95 -7.55 21.00
C GLY A 212 10.91 -8.16 21.94
N SER A 213 11.30 -8.43 23.18
CA SER A 213 10.33 -8.83 24.20
C SER A 213 9.50 -7.64 24.64
N SER A 214 8.18 -7.77 24.59
CA SER A 214 7.25 -6.79 25.17
C SER A 214 7.30 -6.79 26.70
N SER A 215 7.73 -7.91 27.31
CA SER A 215 7.83 -8.07 28.76
C SER A 215 9.17 -7.58 29.33
N ALA A 216 10.21 -7.48 28.50
CA ALA A 216 11.52 -6.96 28.86
C ALA A 216 12.17 -6.31 27.64
N PRO A 217 11.90 -5.02 27.37
CA PRO A 217 12.54 -4.30 26.28
C PRO A 217 14.06 -4.47 26.36
N ASN A 218 14.67 -4.81 25.22
CA ASN A 218 16.10 -5.07 25.04
C ASN A 218 16.61 -6.41 25.60
N ALA A 219 16.16 -6.91 26.76
CA ALA A 219 16.70 -8.17 27.33
C ALA A 219 16.48 -9.47 26.50
N SER A 220 15.69 -9.40 25.41
CA SER A 220 15.51 -10.52 24.46
C SER A 220 15.36 -10.00 23.03
N SER A 221 16.08 -8.93 22.69
CA SER A 221 16.16 -8.51 21.30
C SER A 221 16.87 -9.58 20.50
N GLU A 222 16.25 -10.02 19.41
CA GLU A 222 16.84 -10.96 18.46
C GLU A 222 16.77 -10.34 17.08
N ILE A 223 17.91 -10.28 16.42
CA ILE A 223 17.99 -9.82 15.04
C ILE A 223 18.63 -10.93 14.22
N LEU A 224 17.90 -11.40 13.22
CA LEU A 224 18.34 -12.41 12.28
C LEU A 224 18.48 -11.78 10.89
N VAL A 225 19.56 -12.12 10.20
CA VAL A 225 19.82 -11.69 8.84
C VAL A 225 19.97 -12.90 7.95
N ARG A 226 19.41 -12.82 6.75
CA ARG A 226 19.75 -13.74 5.67
C ARG A 226 19.80 -13.02 4.35
N THR A 227 20.51 -13.62 3.41
CA THR A 227 20.63 -13.11 2.05
C THR A 227 20.04 -14.12 1.06
N SER A 228 19.68 -13.64 -0.13
CA SER A 228 19.21 -14.50 -1.20
C SER A 228 20.06 -14.40 -2.47
N GLY A 229 20.16 -15.54 -3.15
CA GLY A 229 20.62 -15.67 -4.53
C GLY A 229 19.45 -15.95 -5.46
N ASN A 230 19.29 -17.21 -5.87
CA ASN A 230 18.05 -17.72 -6.50
C ASN A 230 17.13 -18.41 -5.47
N ALA A 231 17.51 -18.38 -4.19
CA ALA A 231 16.80 -18.87 -3.02
C ALA A 231 17.37 -18.14 -1.78
N PHE A 232 16.61 -18.10 -0.69
CA PHE A 232 17.11 -17.60 0.60
C PHE A 232 18.04 -18.62 1.26
N GLY A 233 19.14 -18.14 1.82
CA GLY A 233 19.99 -18.93 2.71
C GLY A 233 19.37 -19.11 4.10
N GLY A 234 20.11 -19.82 4.98
CA GLY A 234 19.76 -19.93 6.38
C GLY A 234 19.82 -18.60 7.12
N TRP A 235 19.11 -18.52 8.25
CA TRP A 235 19.15 -17.37 9.15
C TRP A 235 20.46 -17.33 9.93
N ALA A 236 21.08 -16.16 9.97
CA ALA A 236 22.24 -15.89 10.81
C ALA A 236 21.86 -14.86 11.89
N GLN A 237 22.15 -15.18 13.14
CA GLN A 237 21.92 -14.26 14.25
C GLN A 237 22.99 -13.18 14.30
N LEU A 238 22.58 -11.92 14.42
CA LEU A 238 23.48 -10.80 14.66
C LEU A 238 23.93 -10.81 16.12
N LEU A 239 25.23 -10.59 16.34
CA LEU A 239 25.81 -10.48 17.67
C LEU A 239 25.67 -9.04 18.20
N HIS A 240 25.17 -8.90 19.42
CA HIS A 240 25.04 -7.64 20.16
C HIS A 240 25.32 -7.87 21.64
N SER A 241 25.36 -6.79 22.42
CA SER A 241 25.77 -6.83 23.84
C SER A 241 24.98 -7.81 24.72
N GLU A 242 23.74 -8.13 24.36
CA GLU A 242 22.86 -9.00 25.17
C GLU A 242 23.00 -10.48 24.84
N ASN A 243 23.55 -10.82 23.67
CA ASN A 243 23.81 -12.20 23.28
C ASN A 243 25.32 -12.53 23.18
N LEU A 244 26.17 -11.56 23.47
CA LEU A 244 27.62 -11.76 23.52
C LEU A 244 28.03 -12.70 24.68
N LEU A 245 27.44 -12.47 25.86
CA LEU A 245 27.67 -13.25 27.08
C LEU A 245 26.38 -14.00 27.45
N GLY A 246 26.45 -15.32 27.58
CA GLY A 246 25.30 -16.17 27.90
C GLY A 246 25.66 -17.64 27.74
N THR A 247 24.66 -18.52 27.64
CA THR A 247 24.90 -19.94 27.37
C THR A 247 25.47 -20.13 25.97
N VAL A 248 26.67 -20.69 25.88
CA VAL A 248 27.32 -21.08 24.64
C VAL A 248 26.76 -22.44 24.23
N SER A 249 26.35 -22.56 22.97
CA SER A 249 25.87 -23.81 22.40
C SER A 249 26.31 -23.95 20.95
N HIS A 250 26.36 -25.18 20.47
CA HIS A 250 26.70 -25.50 19.09
C HIS A 250 25.81 -26.63 18.57
N SER A 251 25.66 -26.69 17.26
CA SER A 251 25.07 -27.82 16.55
C SER A 251 25.82 -28.04 15.24
N GLY A 252 26.36 -29.24 15.02
CA GLY A 252 27.05 -29.61 13.78
C GLY A 252 28.23 -28.69 13.41
N GLY A 253 29.00 -28.23 14.40
CA GLY A 253 30.10 -27.27 14.21
C GLY A 253 29.69 -25.80 14.06
N THR A 254 28.40 -25.48 14.11
CA THR A 254 27.89 -24.09 14.03
C THR A 254 27.48 -23.58 15.42
N PRO A 255 27.99 -22.44 15.88
CA PRO A 255 27.52 -21.80 17.11
C PRO A 255 26.04 -21.43 17.01
N THR A 256 25.25 -21.81 18.01
CA THR A 256 23.79 -21.56 18.09
C THR A 256 23.40 -20.72 19.31
N GLY A 257 24.35 -20.34 20.14
CA GLY A 257 24.14 -19.58 21.37
C GLY A 257 25.05 -18.36 21.48
N ALA A 258 25.35 -17.95 22.71
CA ALA A 258 26.24 -16.83 22.98
C ALA A 258 27.69 -17.13 22.55
N VAL A 259 28.52 -16.07 22.47
CA VAL A 259 29.94 -16.19 22.11
C VAL A 259 30.77 -16.64 23.30
N ILE A 260 30.45 -16.15 24.49
CA ILE A 260 31.18 -16.40 25.73
C ILE A 260 30.18 -16.85 26.79
N GLU A 261 30.54 -17.89 27.54
CA GLU A 261 29.83 -18.35 28.74
C GLU A 261 30.79 -18.27 29.91
N ARG A 262 30.31 -17.81 31.07
CA ARG A 262 31.04 -17.91 32.33
C ARG A 262 30.17 -18.61 33.36
N GLY A 263 30.76 -19.54 34.10
CA GLY A 263 30.09 -20.20 35.20
C GLY A 263 31.04 -20.48 36.36
N SER A 264 30.46 -20.69 37.53
CA SER A 264 31.16 -21.04 38.75
C SER A 264 30.32 -22.03 39.55
N ASN A 265 30.99 -23.01 40.16
CA ASN A 265 30.38 -23.95 41.09
C ASN A 265 31.41 -24.35 42.16
N ALA A 266 31.07 -25.31 43.04
CA ALA A 266 31.95 -25.75 44.12
C ALA A 266 33.31 -26.30 43.64
N ASN A 267 33.44 -26.67 42.37
CA ASN A 267 34.65 -27.23 41.79
C ASN A 267 35.57 -26.17 41.13
N GLY A 268 35.14 -24.91 41.06
CA GLY A 268 35.89 -23.79 40.49
C GLY A 268 35.07 -22.98 39.49
N GLU A 269 35.78 -22.26 38.61
CA GLU A 269 35.21 -21.40 37.58
C GLU A 269 35.55 -21.91 36.19
N TYR A 270 34.70 -21.57 35.20
CA TYR A 270 35.01 -21.85 33.81
C TYR A 270 34.59 -20.72 32.88
N VAL A 271 35.25 -20.69 31.72
CA VAL A 271 34.87 -19.90 30.55
C VAL A 271 34.73 -20.85 29.36
N ARG A 272 33.61 -20.78 28.64
CA ARG A 272 33.47 -21.41 27.32
C ARG A 272 33.40 -20.37 26.24
N PHE A 273 33.94 -20.71 25.08
CA PHE A 273 33.89 -19.90 23.87
C PHE A 273 33.17 -20.68 22.77
N ALA A 274 32.46 -19.95 21.91
CA ALA A 274 31.73 -20.51 20.77
C ALA A 274 32.61 -21.27 19.78
N ASP A 275 33.93 -21.02 19.76
CA ASP A 275 34.90 -21.76 18.94
C ASP A 275 35.23 -23.17 19.45
N GLY A 276 34.64 -23.57 20.58
CA GLY A 276 34.87 -24.85 21.25
C GLY A 276 35.88 -24.78 22.40
N THR A 277 36.58 -23.66 22.61
CA THR A 277 37.55 -23.53 23.70
C THR A 277 36.85 -23.49 25.05
N GLN A 278 37.33 -24.28 26.01
CA GLN A 278 36.94 -24.22 27.41
C GLN A 278 38.17 -24.03 28.29
N ILE A 279 38.04 -23.18 29.30
CA ILE A 279 39.06 -22.94 30.32
C ILE A 279 38.41 -23.18 31.68
N CYS A 280 38.94 -24.11 32.45
CA CYS A 280 38.57 -24.33 33.85
C CYS A 280 39.68 -23.82 34.75
N MET A 281 39.33 -23.17 35.86
CA MET A 281 40.26 -22.61 36.83
C MET A 281 39.75 -22.90 38.25
N SER A 282 40.66 -23.11 39.20
CA SER A 282 40.29 -23.26 40.61
C SER A 282 41.46 -22.94 41.53
N GLU A 283 41.17 -22.72 42.81
CA GLU A 283 42.15 -22.80 43.89
C GLU A 283 42.02 -24.15 44.59
N VAL A 284 43.11 -24.89 44.68
CA VAL A 284 43.14 -26.24 45.25
C VAL A 284 44.18 -26.30 46.36
N SER A 285 43.80 -26.82 47.52
CA SER A 285 44.75 -27.17 48.59
C SER A 285 45.34 -28.55 48.31
N THR A 286 46.65 -28.61 48.11
CA THR A 286 47.39 -29.87 48.00
C THR A 286 47.48 -30.57 49.36
N SER A 287 47.85 -31.85 49.38
CA SER A 287 47.96 -32.65 50.60
C SER A 287 49.36 -33.22 50.80
N ALA A 288 49.80 -33.24 52.06
CA ALA A 288 51.03 -33.92 52.49
C ALA A 288 50.92 -35.46 52.45
N SER A 289 49.71 -36.02 52.42
CA SER A 289 49.48 -37.48 52.47
C SER A 289 49.24 -38.14 51.11
N GLY A 290 48.89 -37.37 50.08
CA GLY A 290 48.55 -37.92 48.77
C GLY A 290 48.23 -36.85 47.73
N GLY A 291 47.86 -37.29 46.53
CA GLY A 291 47.33 -36.37 45.51
C GLY A 291 45.88 -35.98 45.81
N VAL A 292 45.53 -34.75 45.47
CA VAL A 292 44.18 -34.20 45.64
C VAL A 292 43.51 -34.17 44.29
N THR A 293 42.29 -34.69 44.21
CA THR A 293 41.51 -34.66 42.97
C THR A 293 40.87 -33.29 42.81
N TRP A 294 41.22 -32.59 41.74
CA TRP A 294 40.46 -31.45 41.26
C TRP A 294 39.47 -31.94 40.21
N THR A 295 38.18 -31.95 40.58
CA THR A 295 37.09 -32.10 39.61
C THR A 295 36.96 -30.80 38.84
N PHE A 296 36.84 -30.85 37.52
CA PHE A 296 36.63 -29.64 36.73
C PHE A 296 35.19 -29.11 36.92
N PRO A 297 35.00 -27.78 36.98
CA PRO A 297 33.67 -27.18 37.07
C PRO A 297 32.81 -27.41 35.82
N ALA A 298 33.43 -27.74 34.68
CA ALA A 298 32.76 -28.18 33.46
C ALA A 298 33.58 -29.30 32.79
N ALA A 299 32.91 -30.32 32.25
CA ALA A 299 33.56 -31.42 31.54
C ALA A 299 34.14 -30.99 30.19
N PHE A 300 35.26 -31.57 29.78
CA PHE A 300 35.85 -31.42 28.45
C PHE A 300 35.44 -32.57 27.53
N ALA A 301 35.23 -32.30 26.25
CA ALA A 301 35.20 -33.32 25.20
C ALA A 301 36.63 -33.81 24.88
N ALA A 302 37.59 -32.89 24.84
CA ALA A 302 39.01 -33.19 24.67
C ALA A 302 39.86 -32.25 25.52
N LEU A 303 40.52 -32.78 26.55
CA LEU A 303 41.46 -32.02 27.36
C LEU A 303 42.79 -31.88 26.60
N VAL A 304 43.36 -30.67 26.55
CA VAL A 304 44.58 -30.40 25.75
C VAL A 304 45.75 -29.97 26.63
N HIS A 305 45.55 -29.00 27.53
CA HIS A 305 46.59 -28.48 28.40
C HIS A 305 46.09 -28.35 29.84
N TYR A 306 47.00 -28.50 30.80
CA TYR A 306 46.72 -28.26 32.21
C TYR A 306 48.00 -27.86 32.94
N GLY A 307 47.85 -27.16 34.06
CA GLY A 307 48.97 -26.74 34.89
C GLY A 307 48.51 -25.93 36.11
N GLY A 308 49.46 -25.39 36.84
CA GLY A 308 49.18 -24.54 37.99
C GLY A 308 50.43 -23.96 38.63
N ALA A 309 50.22 -23.09 39.61
CA ALA A 309 51.28 -22.48 40.40
C ALA A 309 50.88 -22.42 41.88
N ALA A 310 51.85 -22.61 42.78
CA ALA A 310 51.64 -22.47 44.21
C ALA A 310 51.33 -21.01 44.58
N ILE A 311 50.47 -20.79 45.56
CA ILE A 311 50.13 -19.44 46.06
C ILE A 311 51.08 -19.10 47.22
N ALA A 312 51.83 -18.01 47.06
CA ALA A 312 52.62 -17.32 48.09
C ALA A 312 53.36 -18.24 49.08
N ALA A 313 54.51 -18.77 48.65
CA ALA A 313 55.39 -19.55 49.51
C ALA A 313 56.70 -18.82 49.79
N ALA A 314 57.17 -18.88 51.05
CA ALA A 314 58.48 -18.37 51.46
C ALA A 314 59.66 -19.22 50.92
N ALA A 315 59.38 -20.39 50.36
CA ALA A 315 60.33 -21.32 49.76
C ALA A 315 59.78 -21.87 48.44
N PRO A 316 60.64 -22.37 47.51
CA PRO A 316 60.18 -22.96 46.26
C PRO A 316 59.27 -24.17 46.49
N LEU A 317 58.11 -24.16 45.84
CA LEU A 317 57.14 -25.25 45.83
C LEU A 317 56.84 -25.66 44.39
N PHE A 318 56.62 -26.96 44.20
CA PHE A 318 56.38 -27.54 42.89
C PHE A 318 55.02 -28.22 42.87
N ILE A 319 54.32 -28.07 41.75
CA ILE A 319 53.08 -28.78 41.48
C ILE A 319 53.37 -29.81 40.40
N ALA A 320 52.92 -31.04 40.63
CA ALA A 320 52.87 -32.07 39.62
C ALA A 320 51.42 -32.51 39.42
N CYS A 321 51.05 -32.79 38.19
CA CYS A 321 49.70 -33.24 37.83
C CYS A 321 49.75 -34.65 37.23
N SER A 322 48.78 -35.49 37.56
CA SER A 322 48.66 -36.84 37.00
C SER A 322 47.21 -37.25 36.77
N SER A 323 47.01 -38.40 36.12
CA SER A 323 45.69 -39.02 35.89
C SER A 323 44.67 -38.06 35.26
N PRO A 324 45.00 -37.34 34.16
CA PRO A 324 44.05 -36.44 33.52
C PRO A 324 42.86 -37.22 32.94
N THR A 325 41.66 -36.73 33.17
CA THR A 325 40.43 -37.21 32.55
C THR A 325 39.65 -36.05 31.92
N ALA A 326 38.53 -36.34 31.26
CA ALA A 326 37.61 -35.33 30.76
C ALA A 326 36.99 -34.46 31.88
N THR A 327 36.98 -34.93 33.13
CA THR A 327 36.25 -34.32 34.24
C THR A 327 37.11 -34.02 35.46
N SER A 328 38.36 -34.45 35.50
CA SER A 328 39.23 -34.27 36.66
C SER A 328 40.72 -34.34 36.36
N LEU A 329 41.51 -33.83 37.29
CA LEU A 329 42.97 -33.92 37.33
C LEU A 329 43.45 -34.17 38.76
N LEU A 330 44.45 -35.02 38.93
CA LEU A 330 45.09 -35.23 40.24
C LEU A 330 46.24 -34.24 40.42
N ILE A 331 46.25 -33.53 41.55
CA ILE A 331 47.23 -32.49 41.88
C ILE A 331 48.11 -32.94 43.04
N HIS A 332 49.43 -32.79 42.91
CA HIS A 332 50.40 -33.10 43.95
C HIS A 332 51.22 -31.85 44.29
N GLY A 333 51.48 -31.63 45.58
CA GLY A 333 52.35 -30.57 46.07
C GLY A 333 53.65 -31.13 46.63
N TRP A 334 54.78 -30.54 46.21
CA TRP A 334 56.12 -30.91 46.65
C TRP A 334 56.90 -29.67 47.11
N SER A 335 57.68 -29.82 48.18
CA SER A 335 58.64 -28.81 48.62
C SER A 335 59.98 -28.94 47.89
N ALA A 336 60.83 -27.92 47.99
CA ALA A 336 62.22 -27.99 47.53
C ALA A 336 63.07 -29.07 48.22
N ALA A 337 62.61 -29.61 49.35
CA ALA A 337 63.25 -30.73 50.05
C ALA A 337 62.71 -32.10 49.59
N GLU A 338 62.03 -32.15 48.44
CA GLU A 338 61.43 -33.36 47.86
C GLU A 338 60.38 -34.05 48.76
N ALA A 339 59.91 -33.35 49.80
CA ALA A 339 58.84 -33.82 50.67
C ALA A 339 57.47 -33.38 50.15
N ARG A 340 56.52 -34.31 50.13
CA ARG A 340 55.10 -34.01 49.84
C ARG A 340 54.57 -33.02 50.87
N SER A 341 53.90 -31.97 50.41
CA SER A 341 53.51 -30.83 51.24
C SER A 341 52.08 -30.38 50.93
N ALA A 342 51.42 -29.82 51.94
CA ALA A 342 50.11 -29.20 51.80
C ALA A 342 50.25 -27.69 51.68
N PHE A 343 49.69 -27.12 50.62
CA PHE A 343 49.66 -25.68 50.34
C PHE A 343 48.61 -25.38 49.27
N ASN A 344 48.16 -24.12 49.18
CA ASN A 344 47.21 -23.69 48.16
C ASN A 344 47.90 -23.44 46.83
N CYS A 345 47.22 -23.80 45.73
CA CYS A 345 47.67 -23.55 44.38
C CYS A 345 46.53 -23.06 43.49
N LYS A 346 46.86 -22.24 42.49
CA LYS A 346 45.95 -21.93 41.38
C LYS A 346 46.22 -22.90 40.26
N VAL A 347 45.16 -23.55 39.79
CA VAL A 347 45.22 -24.55 38.71
C VAL A 347 44.37 -24.10 37.53
N VAL A 348 44.79 -24.49 36.34
CA VAL A 348 44.11 -24.21 35.07
C VAL A 348 44.11 -25.47 34.19
N ALA A 349 43.00 -25.70 33.52
CA ALA A 349 42.84 -26.72 32.49
C ALA A 349 42.19 -26.08 31.25
N ILE A 350 42.72 -26.38 30.07
CA ILE A 350 42.29 -25.84 28.78
C ILE A 350 42.04 -27.00 27.82
N GLY A 351 40.90 -26.96 27.13
CA GLY A 351 40.52 -27.99 26.19
C GLY A 351 39.34 -27.61 25.33
N ARG A 352 38.72 -28.61 24.72
CA ARG A 352 37.50 -28.49 23.92
C ARG A 352 36.28 -28.94 24.70
N TRP A 353 35.14 -28.25 24.55
CA TRP A 353 33.87 -28.67 25.16
C TRP A 353 32.92 -29.40 24.19
N PHE A 354 33.20 -29.36 22.88
CA PHE A 354 32.61 -30.20 21.84
C PHE A 354 33.67 -30.66 20.84
#